data_AF-A0A4Y7RE18-F1
#
_entry.id   AF-A0A4Y7RE18-F1
#
_cell.length_a   1.000
_cell.length_b   1.000
_cell.length_c   1.000
_cell.angle_alpha   90.00
_cell.angle_beta   90.00
_cell.angle_gamma   90.00
#
_symmetry.space_group_name_H-M   'P 1'
#
loop_
_entity.id
_entity.type
_entity.pdbx_description
1 polymer ?
#
loop_
_entity_poly.entity_id
_entity_poly.type
_entity_poly.pdbx_seq_one_letter_code
_entity_poly.pdbx_strand_id
1 'polypeptide(L)'
;MSEGSGVIRYGILSAVMDYYQNVPSGIETAHTRHFQGRGDESMPMQRLGRALSNACDSEAKATYSRFAIWGADINTIAHEAIDAVSVDNKKVAMQKLSLILKNMRAFIDCFSLLDSQPGYMQFETAADILTEIKQRMEDTKENKAPQYEDIYMRICDALKNEDFIETGEQL
;
A
#
# COMPACT_ATOMS: atom_id res chain seq x y z
N MET A 1 21.56 9.37 -26.98
CA MET A 1 22.31 8.60 -25.94
C MET A 1 21.38 8.01 -24.87
N SER A 2 20.23 7.45 -25.21
CA SER A 2 19.22 6.97 -24.23
C SER A 2 19.08 5.45 -24.12
N GLU A 3 19.50 4.68 -25.14
CA GLU A 3 19.27 3.23 -25.17
C GLU A 3 20.17 2.45 -24.18
N GLY A 4 21.41 2.87 -23.96
CA GLY A 4 22.34 2.17 -23.06
C GLY A 4 22.01 2.27 -21.56
N SER A 5 21.37 3.36 -21.13
CA SER A 5 21.00 3.56 -19.72
C SER A 5 19.83 2.70 -19.29
N GLY A 6 18.84 2.52 -20.18
CA GLY A 6 17.68 1.66 -19.93
C GLY A 6 18.05 0.17 -19.80
N VAL A 7 18.93 -0.31 -20.69
CA VAL A 7 19.41 -1.70 -20.68
C VAL A 7 20.19 -2.04 -19.41
N ILE A 8 21.06 -1.13 -18.94
CA ILE A 8 21.81 -1.32 -17.69
C ILE A 8 20.87 -1.38 -16.48
N ARG A 9 19.87 -0.47 -16.42
CA ARG A 9 18.89 -0.48 -15.32
C ARG A 9 18.05 -1.75 -15.30
N TYR A 10 17.60 -2.22 -16.46
CA TYR A 10 16.85 -3.48 -16.56
C TYR A 10 17.70 -4.67 -16.10
N GLY A 11 18.96 -4.77 -16.55
CA GLY A 11 19.86 -5.86 -16.13
C GLY A 11 20.09 -5.89 -14.61
N ILE A 12 20.22 -4.73 -13.96
CA ILE A 12 20.35 -4.63 -12.50
C ILE A 12 19.04 -5.08 -11.81
N LEU A 13 17.88 -4.63 -12.30
CA LEU A 13 16.58 -5.02 -11.75
C LEU A 13 16.35 -6.53 -11.87
N SER A 14 16.64 -7.12 -13.04
CA SER A 14 16.54 -8.56 -13.27
C SER A 14 17.42 -9.34 -12.29
N ALA A 15 18.68 -8.96 -12.12
CA ALA A 15 19.57 -9.64 -11.18
C ALA A 15 19.08 -9.59 -9.71
N VAL A 16 18.50 -8.46 -9.30
CA VAL A 16 17.90 -8.33 -7.96
C VAL A 16 16.67 -9.24 -7.83
N MET A 17 15.80 -9.29 -8.84
CA MET A 17 14.63 -10.16 -8.83
C MET A 17 15.01 -11.65 -8.85
N ASP A 18 15.99 -12.02 -9.68
CA ASP A 18 16.50 -13.39 -9.77
C ASP A 18 17.02 -13.87 -8.41
N TYR A 19 17.72 -13.01 -7.66
CA TYR A 19 18.15 -13.33 -6.29
C TYR A 19 16.94 -13.68 -5.39
N TYR A 20 15.93 -12.81 -5.32
CA TYR A 20 14.78 -13.02 -4.44
C TYR A 20 13.85 -14.15 -4.88
N GLN A 21 13.81 -14.49 -6.17
CA GLN A 21 13.05 -15.64 -6.68
C GLN A 21 13.71 -16.97 -6.33
N ASN A 22 15.04 -16.99 -6.22
CA ASN A 22 15.81 -18.22 -6.01
C ASN A 22 16.33 -18.38 -4.58
N VAL A 23 16.21 -17.37 -3.72
CA VAL A 23 16.56 -17.51 -2.30
C VAL A 23 15.58 -18.48 -1.62
N PRO A 24 16.05 -19.51 -0.90
CA PRO A 24 15.16 -20.41 -0.17
C PRO A 24 14.32 -19.68 0.88
N SER A 25 13.08 -20.12 1.05
CA SER A 25 12.22 -19.66 2.15
C SER A 25 12.92 -19.86 3.50
N GLY A 26 12.86 -18.84 4.37
CA GLY A 26 13.43 -18.88 5.72
C GLY A 26 14.85 -18.30 5.84
N ILE A 27 15.48 -17.91 4.73
CA ILE A 27 16.67 -17.05 4.78
C ILE A 27 16.25 -15.63 5.13
N GLU A 28 16.89 -15.03 6.13
CA GLU A 28 16.64 -13.64 6.51
C GLU A 28 17.10 -12.70 5.39
N THR A 29 16.14 -12.01 4.81
CA THR A 29 16.37 -11.01 3.76
C THR A 29 16.10 -9.58 4.24
N ALA A 30 15.79 -9.41 5.52
CA ALA A 30 15.59 -8.09 6.10
C ALA A 30 16.88 -7.28 6.07
N HIS A 31 16.76 -6.06 5.56
CA HIS A 31 17.79 -5.06 5.62
C HIS A 31 17.21 -3.80 6.24
N THR A 32 17.86 -3.32 7.30
CA THR A 32 17.46 -2.12 8.04
C THR A 32 17.78 -0.82 7.31
N ARG A 33 18.35 -0.88 6.09
CA ARG A 33 18.86 0.29 5.35
C ARG A 33 17.83 1.38 5.08
N HIS A 34 16.55 0.99 4.98
CA HIS A 34 15.45 1.91 4.69
C HIS A 34 14.56 2.20 5.91
N PHE A 35 14.92 1.66 7.07
CA PHE A 35 14.15 1.85 8.31
C PHE A 35 14.45 3.23 8.92
N GLN A 36 13.44 4.10 8.98
CA GLN A 36 13.56 5.45 9.55
C GLN A 36 13.02 5.55 10.99
N GLY A 37 13.36 4.57 11.84
CA GLY A 37 13.11 4.62 13.29
C GLY A 37 11.78 4.02 13.76
N ARG A 38 11.65 3.84 15.09
CA ARG A 38 10.48 3.25 15.76
C ARG A 38 9.36 4.29 15.89
N GLY A 39 8.38 4.23 15.00
CA GLY A 39 7.08 4.86 15.20
C GLY A 39 6.10 3.97 15.93
N ASP A 40 4.93 4.51 16.25
CA ASP A 40 3.78 3.73 16.65
C ASP A 40 3.17 2.95 15.46
N GLU A 41 2.14 2.16 15.74
CA GLU A 41 1.44 1.34 14.75
C GLU A 41 0.77 2.15 13.62
N SER A 42 0.65 3.47 13.75
CA SER A 42 0.08 4.34 12.71
C SER A 42 1.11 4.78 11.66
N MET A 43 2.40 4.72 11.98
CA MET A 43 3.48 5.22 11.12
C MET A 43 3.51 4.59 9.72
N PRO A 44 3.32 3.27 9.53
CA PRO A 44 3.29 2.67 8.20
C PRO A 44 2.19 3.28 7.31
N MET A 45 0.98 3.45 7.85
CA MET A 45 -0.14 4.03 7.09
C MET A 45 0.13 5.50 6.72
N GLN A 46 0.73 6.27 7.64
CA GLN A 46 1.13 7.66 7.35
C GLN A 46 2.22 7.75 6.27
N ARG A 47 3.16 6.82 6.25
CA ARG A 47 4.22 6.75 5.22
C ARG A 47 3.66 6.30 3.88
N LEU A 48 2.73 5.36 3.86
CA LEU A 48 1.98 4.98 2.67
C LEU A 48 1.22 6.18 2.08
N GLY A 49 0.44 6.90 2.90
CA GLY A 49 -0.28 8.08 2.45
C GLY A 49 0.63 9.17 1.87
N ARG A 50 1.81 9.38 2.47
CA ARG A 50 2.84 10.30 1.94
C ARG A 50 3.49 9.82 0.66
N ALA A 51 3.57 8.51 0.41
CA ALA A 51 4.08 7.96 -0.83
C ALA A 51 3.03 8.09 -1.94
N LEU A 52 1.77 7.76 -1.64
CA LEU A 52 0.63 7.87 -2.57
C LEU A 52 0.37 9.31 -2.98
N SER A 53 0.32 10.26 -2.04
CA SER A 53 0.16 11.68 -2.34
C SER A 53 1.30 12.21 -3.24
N ASN A 54 2.52 11.68 -3.07
CA ASN A 54 3.65 12.00 -3.94
C ASN A 54 3.56 11.32 -5.31
N ALA A 55 2.85 10.19 -5.43
CA ALA A 55 2.61 9.51 -6.70
C ALA A 55 1.53 10.23 -7.54
N CYS A 56 0.59 10.93 -6.90
CA CYS A 56 -0.40 11.76 -7.58
C CYS A 56 0.19 13.03 -8.23
N ASP A 57 1.41 13.44 -7.84
CA ASP A 57 2.10 14.58 -8.43
C ASP A 57 3.11 14.11 -9.47
N SER A 58 2.83 14.39 -10.75
CA SER A 58 3.66 14.00 -11.89
C SER A 58 5.09 14.56 -11.86
N GLU A 59 5.33 15.65 -11.13
CA GLU A 59 6.64 16.30 -11.00
C GLU A 59 7.39 15.85 -9.73
N ALA A 60 6.75 15.03 -8.90
CA ALA A 60 7.30 14.67 -7.62
C ALA A 60 8.54 13.80 -7.74
N LYS A 61 9.59 14.22 -7.04
CA LYS A 61 10.83 13.46 -6.94
C LYS A 61 10.74 12.44 -5.81
N ALA A 62 11.45 11.33 -5.95
CA ALA A 62 11.63 10.29 -4.92
C ALA A 62 10.40 9.43 -4.56
N THR A 63 9.40 9.30 -5.44
CA THR A 63 8.23 8.42 -5.23
C THR A 63 8.63 6.99 -4.85
N TYR A 64 9.51 6.35 -5.62
CA TYR A 64 9.98 5.00 -5.32
C TYR A 64 10.73 4.89 -3.98
N SER A 65 11.50 5.91 -3.59
CA SER A 65 12.19 5.91 -2.29
C SER A 65 11.19 5.95 -1.13
N ARG A 66 10.07 6.66 -1.28
CA ARG A 66 9.01 6.69 -0.25
C ARG A 66 8.32 5.33 -0.12
N PHE A 67 8.03 4.67 -1.24
CA PHE A 67 7.51 3.30 -1.21
C PHE A 67 8.52 2.30 -0.64
N ALA A 68 9.82 2.47 -0.90
CA ALA A 68 10.84 1.62 -0.31
C ALA A 68 10.91 1.77 1.23
N ILE A 69 10.74 3.00 1.75
CA ILE A 69 10.66 3.24 3.20
C ILE A 69 9.42 2.57 3.80
N TRP A 70 8.25 2.75 3.16
CA TRP A 70 7.03 2.07 3.60
C TRP A 70 7.16 0.54 3.57
N GLY A 71 7.71 -0.03 2.50
CA GLY A 71 7.93 -1.47 2.38
C GLY A 71 8.89 -2.00 3.46
N ALA A 72 9.88 -1.22 3.86
CA ALA A 72 10.77 -1.56 4.97
C ALA A 72 10.04 -1.60 6.33
N ASP A 73 9.04 -0.75 6.54
CA ASP A 73 8.19 -0.81 7.74
C ASP A 73 7.37 -2.11 7.76
N ILE A 74 6.74 -2.47 6.64
CA ILE A 74 5.97 -3.71 6.53
C ILE A 74 6.86 -4.94 6.76
N ASN A 75 8.05 -4.95 6.17
CA ASN A 75 9.01 -6.03 6.38
C ASN A 75 9.43 -6.14 7.86
N THR A 76 9.68 -5.01 8.53
CA THR A 76 10.01 -4.98 9.96
C THR A 76 8.87 -5.55 10.82
N ILE A 77 7.62 -5.16 10.54
CA ILE A 77 6.44 -5.67 11.26
C ILE A 77 6.27 -7.18 11.01
N ALA A 78 6.59 -7.68 9.81
CA ALA A 78 6.54 -9.11 9.50
C ALA A 78 7.57 -9.89 10.32
N HIS A 79 8.80 -9.38 10.45
CA HIS A 79 9.81 -9.95 11.35
C HIS A 79 9.36 -9.94 12.80
N GLU A 80 8.80 -8.83 13.30
CA GLU A 80 8.24 -8.77 14.66
C GLU A 80 7.10 -9.79 14.88
N ALA A 81 6.30 -10.07 13.86
CA ALA A 81 5.27 -11.10 13.91
C ALA A 81 5.87 -12.51 14.00
N ILE A 82 6.91 -12.80 13.20
CA ILE A 82 7.64 -14.08 13.23
C ILE A 82 8.31 -14.29 14.58
N ASP A 83 8.97 -13.26 15.11
CA ASP A 83 9.59 -13.28 16.44
C ASP A 83 8.55 -13.58 17.51
N ALA A 84 7.39 -12.93 17.45
CA ALA A 84 6.28 -13.18 18.38
C ALA A 84 5.76 -14.62 18.29
N VAL A 85 5.68 -15.22 17.08
CA VAL A 85 5.35 -16.64 16.91
C VAL A 85 6.41 -17.53 17.54
N SER A 86 7.71 -17.20 17.38
CA SER A 86 8.82 -18.01 17.89
C SER A 86 8.84 -18.14 19.42
N VAL A 87 8.28 -17.14 20.13
CA VAL A 87 8.13 -17.13 21.59
C VAL A 87 6.71 -17.48 22.07
N ASP A 88 5.89 -18.08 21.20
CA ASP A 88 4.48 -18.45 21.42
C ASP A 88 3.57 -17.28 21.87
N ASN A 89 3.94 -16.05 21.54
CA ASN A 89 3.14 -14.86 21.81
C ASN A 89 2.13 -14.61 20.68
N LYS A 90 1.12 -15.47 20.61
CA LYS A 90 0.06 -15.43 19.59
C LYS A 90 -0.67 -14.09 19.52
N LYS A 91 -0.87 -13.43 20.66
CA LYS A 91 -1.56 -12.13 20.70
C LYS A 91 -0.80 -11.07 19.91
N VAL A 92 0.50 -10.91 20.18
CA VAL A 92 1.33 -9.93 19.48
C VAL A 92 1.50 -10.33 18.01
N ALA A 93 1.70 -11.61 17.70
CA ALA A 93 1.78 -12.08 16.32
C ALA A 93 0.53 -11.70 15.52
N MET A 94 -0.66 -11.97 16.06
CA MET A 94 -1.93 -11.64 15.39
C MET A 94 -2.15 -10.13 15.23
N GLN A 95 -1.75 -9.33 16.22
CA GLN A 95 -1.79 -7.86 16.10
C GLN A 95 -0.92 -7.36 14.95
N LYS A 96 0.32 -7.86 14.85
CA LYS A 96 1.28 -7.47 13.80
C LYS A 96 0.82 -7.94 12.42
N LEU A 97 0.32 -9.17 12.30
CA LEU A 97 -0.26 -9.68 11.06
C LEU A 97 -1.49 -8.86 10.61
N SER A 98 -2.36 -8.48 11.54
CA SER A 98 -3.51 -7.63 11.24
C SER A 98 -3.08 -6.24 10.73
N LEU A 99 -2.02 -5.68 11.32
CA LEU A 99 -1.45 -4.40 10.87
C LEU A 99 -0.85 -4.50 9.46
N ILE A 100 -0.16 -5.59 9.14
CA ILE A 100 0.35 -5.87 7.78
C ILE A 100 -0.80 -5.96 6.79
N LEU A 101 -1.81 -6.79 7.08
CA LEU A 101 -2.96 -7.00 6.19
C LEU A 101 -3.69 -5.69 5.89
N LYS A 102 -3.91 -4.85 6.92
CA LYS A 102 -4.52 -3.53 6.76
C LYS A 102 -3.71 -2.62 5.83
N ASN A 103 -2.40 -2.56 6.00
CA ASN A 103 -1.53 -1.73 5.16
C ASN A 103 -1.42 -2.25 3.73
N MET A 104 -1.31 -3.57 3.56
CA MET A 104 -1.24 -4.19 2.24
C MET A 104 -2.53 -4.00 1.46
N ARG A 105 -3.70 -4.14 2.10
CA ARG A 105 -4.99 -3.88 1.43
C ARG A 105 -5.10 -2.42 1.00
N ALA A 106 -4.74 -1.47 1.86
CA ALA A 106 -4.72 -0.05 1.50
C ALA A 106 -3.75 0.24 0.34
N PHE A 107 -2.58 -0.41 0.32
CA PHE A 107 -1.63 -0.29 -0.80
C PHE A 107 -2.25 -0.80 -2.10
N ILE A 108 -2.88 -1.97 -2.09
CA ILE A 108 -3.53 -2.56 -3.27
C ILE A 108 -4.65 -1.65 -3.78
N ASP A 109 -5.61 -1.29 -2.92
CA ASP A 109 -6.76 -0.46 -3.30
C ASP A 109 -6.28 0.89 -3.88
N CYS A 110 -5.31 1.54 -3.27
CA CYS A 110 -4.82 2.83 -3.77
C CYS A 110 -4.00 2.73 -5.06
N PHE A 111 -3.22 1.66 -5.28
CA PHE A 111 -2.53 1.46 -6.55
C PHE A 111 -3.49 1.10 -7.68
N SER A 112 -4.53 0.31 -7.39
CA SER A 112 -5.61 0.08 -8.34
C SER A 112 -6.28 1.39 -8.76
N LEU A 113 -6.48 2.33 -7.82
CA LEU A 113 -6.98 3.68 -8.15
C LEU A 113 -6.00 4.46 -9.05
N LEU A 114 -4.70 4.44 -8.75
CA LEU A 114 -3.70 5.12 -9.58
C LEU A 114 -3.61 4.54 -11.00
N ASP A 115 -3.73 3.21 -11.14
CA ASP A 115 -3.68 2.50 -12.43
C ASP A 115 -5.05 2.46 -13.14
N SER A 116 -6.12 2.94 -12.50
CA SER A 116 -7.48 2.93 -13.08
C SER A 116 -7.71 3.95 -14.20
N GLN A 117 -6.65 4.62 -14.70
CA GLN A 117 -6.78 5.56 -15.81
C GLN A 117 -7.10 4.87 -17.15
N PRO A 118 -7.90 5.51 -18.03
CA PRO A 118 -8.19 4.98 -19.36
C PRO A 118 -6.90 4.66 -20.15
N GLY A 119 -6.79 3.41 -20.63
CA GLY A 119 -5.62 2.93 -21.41
C GLY A 119 -4.58 2.14 -20.60
N TYR A 120 -4.77 1.97 -19.29
CA TYR A 120 -3.95 1.12 -18.43
C TYR A 120 -4.67 -0.18 -18.04
N MET A 121 -3.96 -1.08 -17.34
CA MET A 121 -4.51 -2.35 -16.86
C MET A 121 -5.48 -2.09 -15.69
N GLN A 122 -6.78 -2.09 -15.96
CA GLN A 122 -7.82 -1.93 -14.95
C GLN A 122 -8.23 -3.30 -14.39
N PHE A 123 -7.93 -3.54 -13.11
CA PHE A 123 -8.44 -4.71 -12.37
C PHE A 123 -9.79 -4.42 -11.71
N GLU A 124 -9.93 -3.23 -11.12
CA GLU A 124 -11.13 -2.73 -10.43
C GLU A 124 -11.26 -1.24 -10.72
N THR A 125 -12.49 -0.74 -10.89
CA THR A 125 -12.72 0.70 -11.04
C THR A 125 -12.71 1.40 -9.69
N ALA A 126 -12.55 2.72 -9.68
CA ALA A 126 -12.67 3.50 -8.45
C ALA A 126 -14.04 3.33 -7.77
N ALA A 127 -15.10 3.20 -8.58
CA ALA A 127 -16.45 2.92 -8.08
C ALA A 127 -16.54 1.54 -7.40
N ASP A 128 -15.91 0.50 -7.96
CA ASP A 128 -15.91 -0.84 -7.37
C ASP A 128 -15.25 -0.83 -5.98
N ILE A 129 -14.05 -0.24 -5.89
CA ILE A 129 -13.27 -0.16 -4.64
C ILE A 129 -14.05 0.60 -3.57
N LEU A 130 -14.58 1.79 -3.91
CA LEU A 130 -15.35 2.60 -2.97
C LEU A 130 -16.66 1.92 -2.56
N THR A 131 -17.32 1.21 -3.46
CA THR A 131 -18.52 0.44 -3.15
C THR A 131 -18.22 -0.70 -2.18
N GLU A 132 -17.11 -1.43 -2.37
CA GLU A 132 -16.68 -2.48 -1.45
C GLU A 132 -16.35 -1.92 -0.06
N ILE A 133 -15.67 -0.77 0.02
CA ILE A 133 -15.39 -0.10 1.30
C ILE A 133 -16.69 0.34 1.98
N LYS A 134 -17.60 0.98 1.24
CA LYS A 134 -18.91 1.40 1.75
C LYS A 134 -19.68 0.22 2.33
N GLN A 135 -19.79 -0.88 1.58
CA GLN A 135 -20.51 -2.07 2.02
C GLN A 135 -19.89 -2.66 3.29
N ARG A 136 -18.55 -2.74 3.37
CA ARG A 136 -17.85 -3.21 4.57
C ARG A 136 -18.17 -2.33 5.79
N MET A 137 -18.14 -1.01 5.62
CA MET A 137 -18.50 -0.08 6.71
C MET A 137 -19.95 -0.23 7.16
N GLU A 138 -20.86 -0.57 6.26
CA GLU A 138 -22.27 -0.84 6.59
C GLU A 138 -22.43 -2.17 7.35
N ASP A 139 -21.76 -3.23 6.88
CA ASP A 139 -21.81 -4.57 7.48
C ASP A 139 -21.24 -4.57 8.91
N THR A 140 -20.14 -3.84 9.14
CA THR A 140 -19.52 -3.69 10.46
C THR A 140 -20.17 -2.59 11.30
N LYS A 141 -21.12 -1.84 10.74
CA LYS A 141 -21.79 -0.67 11.36
C LYS A 141 -20.80 0.44 11.74
N GLU A 142 -19.66 0.52 11.07
CA GLU A 142 -18.68 1.59 11.21
C GLU A 142 -19.26 2.93 10.77
N ASN A 143 -20.15 2.94 9.78
CA ASN A 143 -20.82 4.16 9.30
C ASN A 143 -21.61 4.94 10.36
N LYS A 144 -21.92 4.32 11.51
CA LYS A 144 -22.61 4.96 12.64
C LYS A 144 -21.65 5.45 13.74
N ALA A 145 -20.37 5.11 13.64
CA ALA A 145 -19.37 5.54 14.60
C ALA A 145 -18.90 6.96 14.24
N PRO A 146 -18.88 7.92 15.19
CA PRO A 146 -18.55 9.32 14.89
C PRO A 146 -17.19 9.51 14.19
N GLN A 147 -16.21 8.67 14.49
CA GLN A 147 -14.88 8.72 13.89
C GLN A 147 -14.83 8.31 12.41
N TYR A 148 -15.91 7.70 11.89
CA TYR A 148 -15.99 7.18 10.52
C TYR A 148 -17.10 7.83 9.68
N GLU A 149 -17.95 8.65 10.29
CA GLU A 149 -19.08 9.32 9.62
C GLU A 149 -18.59 10.18 8.45
N ASP A 150 -17.58 11.03 8.68
CA ASP A 150 -16.99 11.87 7.63
C ASP A 150 -16.40 11.05 6.48
N ILE A 151 -15.74 9.93 6.78
CA ILE A 151 -15.16 9.04 5.77
C ILE A 151 -16.29 8.44 4.92
N TYR A 152 -17.34 7.93 5.57
CA TYR A 152 -18.49 7.35 4.89
C TYR A 152 -19.18 8.36 3.97
N MET A 153 -19.35 9.61 4.44
CA MET A 153 -19.95 10.67 3.64
C MET A 153 -19.10 11.03 2.42
N ARG A 154 -17.77 11.16 2.58
CA ARG A 154 -16.86 11.39 1.44
C ARG A 154 -16.92 10.28 0.40
N ILE A 155 -17.01 9.02 0.83
CA ILE A 155 -17.21 7.87 -0.08
C ILE A 155 -18.53 8.00 -0.83
N CYS A 156 -19.63 8.28 -0.11
CA CYS A 156 -20.94 8.44 -0.73
C CYS A 156 -20.99 9.60 -1.73
N ASP A 157 -20.30 10.69 -1.46
CA ASP A 157 -20.27 11.85 -2.35
C ASP A 157 -19.40 11.60 -3.58
N ALA A 158 -18.27 10.91 -3.44
CA ALA A 158 -17.45 10.46 -4.57
C ALA A 158 -18.25 9.53 -5.50
N LEU A 159 -19.02 8.59 -4.94
CA LEU A 159 -19.86 7.66 -5.70
C LEU A 159 -21.08 8.30 -6.39
N LYS A 160 -21.42 9.56 -6.09
CA LYS A 160 -22.49 10.30 -6.79
C LYS A 160 -21.96 11.11 -7.98
N ASN A 161 -20.64 11.25 -8.12
CA ASN A 161 -20.03 12.07 -9.15
C ASN A 161 -19.78 11.23 -10.41
N GLU A 162 -20.54 11.50 -11.48
CA GLU A 162 -20.47 10.76 -12.76
C GLU A 162 -19.08 10.90 -13.42
N ASP A 163 -18.43 12.07 -13.34
CA ASP A 163 -17.09 12.28 -13.91
C ASP A 163 -16.02 11.42 -13.20
N PHE A 164 -16.17 11.23 -11.88
CA PHE A 164 -15.30 10.37 -11.07
C PHE A 164 -15.46 8.89 -11.44
N ILE A 165 -16.68 8.46 -11.76
CA ILE A 165 -16.99 7.06 -12.13
C ILE A 165 -16.42 6.72 -13.52
N GLU A 166 -16.45 7.67 -14.46
CA GLU A 166 -15.99 7.44 -15.84
C GLU A 166 -14.48 7.63 -16.04
N THR A 167 -13.82 8.52 -15.29
CA THR A 167 -12.43 8.93 -15.57
C THR A 167 -11.44 8.76 -14.42
N GLY A 168 -11.91 8.61 -13.18
CA GLY A 168 -11.05 8.54 -11.99
C GLY A 168 -10.35 9.86 -11.61
N GLU A 169 -10.60 10.95 -12.34
CA GLU A 169 -10.08 12.29 -12.02
C GLU A 169 -11.06 13.06 -11.12
N GLN A 170 -10.54 13.73 -10.08
CA GLN A 170 -11.26 14.83 -9.43
C GLN A 170 -10.86 16.14 -10.14
N LEU A 171 -11.85 16.99 -10.44
CA LEU A 171 -11.64 18.38 -10.87
C LEU A 171 -10.85 19.19 -9.84
#